data_AF-A0A6G1YQE7-F1
#
_entry.id   AF-A0A6G1YQE7-F1
#
_cell.length_a   1.000
_cell.length_b   1.000
_cell.length_c   1.000
_cell.angle_alpha   90.00
_cell.angle_beta   90.00
_cell.angle_gamma   90.00
#
_symmetry.space_group_name_H-M   'P 1'
#
loop_
_entity.id
_entity.type
_entity.pdbx_description
1 polymer ?
#
loop_
_entity_poly.entity_id
_entity_poly.type
_entity_poly.pdbx_seq_one_letter_code
_entity_poly.pdbx_strand_id
1 'polypeptide(L)'
;MGEFSNIKSLKQREKALQDNCEMLEKRMVEYRKVLPLLQRIQCMRIGVDKLLVFSVAVNEKAETYNMLISATAYRVIDDIENYNRIGGLKKEISRLAVQIYGMKRICATRKQSDNDAA
;
A
#
# COMPACT_ATOMS: atom_id res chain seq x y z
N MET A 1 14.46 -57.06 26.03
CA MET A 1 14.67 -55.63 26.37
C MET A 1 14.41 -54.66 25.20
N GLY A 2 14.51 -55.07 23.93
CA GLY A 2 14.31 -54.16 22.77
C GLY A 2 12.89 -53.63 22.55
N GLU A 3 11.85 -54.43 22.82
CA GLU A 3 10.45 -54.06 22.58
C GLU A 3 9.96 -52.92 23.48
N PHE A 4 10.38 -52.90 24.76
CA PHE A 4 10.05 -51.82 25.70
C PHE A 4 10.69 -50.48 25.32
N SER A 5 11.88 -50.51 24.69
CA SER A 5 12.55 -49.30 24.19
C SER A 5 11.79 -48.69 23.01
N ASN A 6 11.26 -49.54 22.12
CA ASN A 6 10.38 -49.11 21.01
C ASN A 6 9.06 -48.52 21.48
N ILE A 7 8.42 -49.10 22.51
CA ILE A 7 7.17 -48.54 23.06
C ILE A 7 7.41 -47.16 23.67
N LYS A 8 8.53 -46.95 24.36
CA LYS A 8 8.87 -45.66 24.97
C LYS A 8 9.16 -44.59 23.92
N SER A 9 9.88 -44.92 22.85
CA SER A 9 10.17 -43.98 21.76
C SER A 9 8.89 -43.60 20.99
N LEU A 10 7.98 -44.55 20.78
CA LEU A 10 6.68 -44.29 20.17
C LEU A 10 5.82 -43.35 21.01
N LYS A 11 5.73 -43.55 22.33
CA LYS A 11 5.01 -42.65 23.23
C LYS A 11 5.59 -41.23 23.25
N GLN A 12 6.90 -41.09 23.17
CA GLN A 12 7.54 -39.77 23.08
C GLN A 12 7.19 -39.07 21.76
N ARG A 13 7.16 -39.83 20.66
CA ARG A 13 6.81 -39.31 19.34
C ARG A 13 5.34 -38.92 19.23
N GLU A 14 4.46 -39.71 19.82
CA GLU A 14 3.03 -39.42 19.97
C GLU A 14 2.82 -38.10 20.73
N LYS A 15 3.49 -37.94 21.87
CA LYS A 15 3.43 -36.70 22.65
C LYS A 15 3.92 -35.49 21.84
N ALA A 16 5.06 -35.62 21.17
CA ALA A 16 5.59 -34.54 20.33
C ALA A 16 4.66 -34.18 19.16
N LEU A 17 3.98 -35.16 18.57
CA LEU A 17 2.97 -34.92 17.55
C LEU A 17 1.75 -34.18 18.13
N GLN A 18 1.29 -34.58 19.31
CA GLN A 18 0.18 -33.92 19.99
C GLN A 18 0.50 -32.45 20.30
N ASP A 19 1.68 -32.18 20.88
CA ASP A 19 2.16 -30.83 21.17
C ASP A 19 2.22 -29.97 19.89
N ASN A 20 2.69 -30.55 18.78
CA ASN A 20 2.72 -29.87 17.48
C ASN A 20 1.32 -29.58 16.94
N CYS A 21 0.39 -30.53 17.04
CA CYS A 21 -1.00 -30.34 16.61
C CYS A 21 -1.65 -29.20 17.40
N GLU A 22 -1.50 -29.17 18.72
CA GLU A 22 -2.02 -28.09 19.57
C GLU A 22 -1.42 -26.73 19.19
N MET A 23 -0.12 -26.67 18.91
CA MET A 23 0.53 -25.44 18.45
C MET A 23 -0.03 -24.98 17.10
N LEU A 24 -0.21 -25.90 16.14
CA LEU A 24 -0.74 -25.58 14.82
C LEU A 24 -2.20 -25.14 14.88
N GLU A 25 -3.03 -25.75 15.72
CA GLU A 25 -4.41 -25.32 15.96
C GLU A 25 -4.47 -23.89 16.49
N LYS A 26 -3.63 -23.55 17.48
CA LYS A 26 -3.53 -22.18 18.01
C LYS A 26 -3.19 -21.18 16.90
N ARG A 27 -2.20 -21.49 16.07
CA ARG A 27 -1.83 -20.64 14.91
C ARG A 27 -2.96 -20.54 13.89
N MET A 28 -3.67 -21.64 13.62
CA MET A 28 -4.82 -21.63 12.72
C MET A 28 -5.93 -20.71 13.21
N VAL A 29 -6.22 -20.72 14.51
CA VAL A 29 -7.22 -19.83 15.12
C VAL A 29 -6.82 -18.36 14.97
N GLU A 30 -5.54 -18.04 15.16
CA GLU A 30 -5.03 -16.69 14.95
C GLU A 30 -5.11 -16.27 13.48
N TYR A 31 -4.65 -17.11 12.56
CA TYR A 31 -4.68 -16.81 11.12
C TYR A 31 -6.08 -16.68 10.57
N ARG A 32 -7.06 -17.46 11.06
CA ARG A 32 -8.46 -17.32 10.66
C ARG A 32 -9.02 -15.91 10.89
N LYS A 33 -8.48 -15.15 11.87
CA LYS A 33 -8.91 -13.78 12.14
C LYS A 33 -8.44 -12.78 11.08
N VAL A 34 -7.27 -13.02 10.47
CA VAL A 34 -6.65 -12.11 9.50
C VAL A 34 -6.79 -12.57 8.05
N LEU A 35 -7.05 -13.86 7.82
CA LEU A 35 -7.13 -14.46 6.49
C LEU A 35 -8.14 -13.76 5.56
N PRO A 36 -9.36 -13.40 5.99
CA PRO A 36 -10.31 -12.71 5.12
C PRO A 36 -9.79 -11.36 4.62
N LEU A 37 -9.09 -10.61 5.49
CA LEU A 37 -8.49 -9.34 5.12
C LEU A 37 -7.34 -9.53 4.13
N LEU A 38 -6.46 -10.51 4.37
CA LEU A 38 -5.35 -10.84 3.48
C LEU A 38 -5.85 -11.29 2.09
N GLN A 39 -6.90 -12.10 2.04
CA GLN A 39 -7.55 -12.49 0.78
C GLN A 39 -8.08 -11.26 0.03
N ARG A 40 -8.70 -10.31 0.73
CA ARG A 40 -9.17 -9.07 0.10
C ARG A 40 -8.02 -8.22 -0.44
N ILE A 41 -6.93 -8.08 0.32
CA ILE A 41 -5.69 -7.39 -0.10
C ILE A 41 -5.11 -8.06 -1.36
N GLN A 42 -5.07 -9.39 -1.39
CA GLN A 42 -4.62 -10.15 -2.56
C GLN A 42 -5.53 -9.95 -3.78
N CYS A 43 -6.85 -9.94 -3.60
CA CYS A 43 -7.82 -9.64 -4.67
C CYS A 43 -7.63 -8.23 -5.24
N MET A 44 -7.22 -7.27 -4.41
CA MET A 44 -6.85 -5.91 -4.82
C MET A 44 -5.46 -5.84 -5.49
N ARG A 45 -4.78 -6.99 -5.65
CA ARG A 45 -3.42 -7.09 -6.19
C ARG A 45 -2.42 -6.20 -5.46
N ILE A 46 -2.62 -6.04 -4.15
CA ILE A 46 -1.69 -5.35 -3.27
C ILE A 46 -0.69 -6.40 -2.77
N GLY A 47 0.54 -6.32 -3.28
CA GLY A 47 1.62 -7.19 -2.86
C GLY A 47 2.24 -6.75 -1.53
N VAL A 48 3.05 -7.65 -0.96
CA VAL A 48 3.79 -7.41 0.29
C VAL A 48 4.77 -6.24 0.14
N ASP A 49 5.33 -6.05 -1.05
CA ASP A 49 6.18 -4.91 -1.41
C ASP A 49 5.50 -3.57 -1.11
N LYS A 50 4.23 -3.39 -1.50
CA LYS A 50 3.47 -2.16 -1.25
C LYS A 50 3.11 -1.99 0.21
N LEU A 51 2.73 -3.09 0.88
CA LEU A 51 2.41 -3.06 2.31
C LEU A 51 3.64 -2.71 3.15
N LEU A 52 4.82 -3.22 2.77
CA LEU A 52 6.06 -2.96 3.47
C LEU A 52 6.44 -1.47 3.36
N VAL A 53 6.38 -0.91 2.15
CA VAL A 53 6.65 0.53 1.94
C VAL A 53 5.68 1.39 2.75
N PHE A 54 4.39 1.05 2.75
CA PHE A 54 3.41 1.75 3.57
C PHE A 54 3.73 1.64 5.07
N SER A 55 4.07 0.44 5.57
CA SER A 55 4.43 0.23 6.97
C SER A 55 5.66 1.05 7.38
N VAL A 56 6.67 1.13 6.53
CA VAL A 56 7.88 1.95 6.78
C VAL A 56 7.50 3.43 6.89
N ALA A 57 6.76 3.96 5.92
CA ALA A 57 6.32 5.35 5.93
C ALA A 57 5.48 5.70 7.16
N VAL A 58 4.60 4.78 7.60
CA VAL A 58 3.81 4.97 8.82
C VAL A 58 4.70 4.98 10.06
N ASN A 59 5.65 4.05 10.17
CA ASN A 59 6.54 3.98 11.33
C ASN A 59 7.46 5.20 11.41
N GLU A 60 8.12 5.57 10.31
CA GLU A 60 9.00 6.74 10.25
C GLU A 60 8.23 8.02 10.62
N LYS A 61 7.02 8.18 10.10
CA LYS A 61 6.17 9.34 10.42
C LYS A 61 5.69 9.30 11.88
N ALA A 62 5.39 8.13 12.42
CA ALA A 62 4.94 7.97 13.80
C ALA A 62 6.07 8.36 14.76
N GLU A 63 7.30 7.94 14.47
CA GLU A 63 8.51 8.32 15.20
C GLU A 63 8.78 9.82 15.08
N THR A 64 8.75 10.36 13.86
CA THR A 64 9.05 11.78 13.58
C THR A 64 8.10 12.73 14.33
N TYR A 65 6.81 12.39 14.40
CA TYR A 65 5.80 13.24 15.00
C TYR A 65 5.37 12.77 16.41
N ASN A 66 6.02 11.73 16.95
CA ASN A 66 5.66 11.08 18.22
C ASN A 66 4.15 10.78 18.33
N MET A 67 3.62 10.08 17.33
CA MET A 67 2.20 9.80 17.18
C MET A 67 1.89 8.32 17.25
N LEU A 68 0.64 8.00 17.61
CA LEU A 68 0.15 6.62 17.52
C LEU A 68 0.19 6.13 16.06
N ILE A 69 0.61 4.88 15.86
CA ILE A 69 0.72 4.23 14.55
C ILE A 69 -0.62 4.30 13.78
N SER A 70 -1.74 4.05 14.47
CA SER A 70 -3.08 4.09 13.85
C SER A 70 -3.46 5.47 13.32
N ALA A 71 -3.20 6.53 14.09
CA ALA A 71 -3.45 7.90 13.66
C ALA A 71 -2.50 8.31 12.52
N THR A 72 -1.26 7.82 12.56
CA THR A 72 -0.25 8.10 11.55
C THR A 72 -0.57 7.42 10.22
N ALA A 73 -1.08 6.18 10.23
CA ALA A 73 -1.52 5.48 9.04
C ALA A 73 -2.57 6.28 8.25
N TYR A 74 -3.53 6.89 8.95
CA TYR A 74 -4.52 7.76 8.32
C TYR A 74 -3.88 9.01 7.70
N ARG A 75 -2.93 9.65 8.42
CA ARG A 75 -2.20 10.81 7.89
C ARG A 75 -1.33 10.49 6.68
N VAL A 76 -0.75 9.29 6.60
CA VAL A 76 0.02 8.88 5.42
C VAL A 76 -0.91 8.71 4.21
N ILE A 77 -2.13 8.19 4.42
CA ILE A 77 -3.13 8.10 3.35
C ILE A 77 -3.52 9.51 2.86
N ASP A 78 -3.81 10.43 3.77
CA ASP A 78 -4.16 11.82 3.44
C ASP A 78 -3.03 12.54 2.68
N ASP A 79 -1.77 12.35 3.10
CA ASP A 79 -0.61 12.87 2.37
C ASP A 79 -0.55 12.35 0.91
N ILE A 80 -0.81 11.06 0.69
CA ILE A 80 -0.82 10.45 -0.64
C ILE A 80 -1.95 11.03 -1.49
N GLU A 81 -3.14 11.18 -0.93
CA GLU A 81 -4.29 11.79 -1.62
C GLU A 81 -3.99 13.25 -2.01
N ASN A 82 -3.45 14.02 -1.08
CA ASN A 82 -3.06 15.41 -1.31
C ASN A 82 -1.96 15.54 -2.37
N TYR A 83 -0.95 14.67 -2.33
CA TYR A 83 0.10 14.65 -3.35
C TYR A 83 -0.47 14.38 -4.75
N ASN A 84 -1.35 13.38 -4.88
CA ASN A 84 -1.99 13.05 -6.15
C ASN A 84 -2.86 14.21 -6.67
N ARG A 85 -3.60 14.88 -5.79
CA ARG A 85 -4.41 16.06 -6.13
C ARG A 85 -3.54 17.20 -6.64
N ILE A 86 -2.47 17.55 -5.94
CA ILE A 86 -1.54 18.61 -6.35
C ILE A 86 -0.88 18.27 -7.70
N GLY A 87 -0.47 17.01 -7.89
CA GLY A 87 0.09 16.54 -9.15
C GLY A 87 -0.90 16.68 -10.32
N GLY A 88 -2.19 16.38 -10.09
CA GLY A 88 -3.27 16.60 -11.05
C GLY A 88 -3.41 18.07 -11.44
N LEU A 89 -3.51 18.97 -10.46
CA LEU A 89 -3.62 20.41 -10.68
C LEU A 89 -2.44 20.97 -11.48
N LYS A 90 -1.21 20.51 -11.19
CA LYS A 90 -0.02 20.94 -11.95
C LYS A 90 -0.10 20.58 -13.43
N LYS A 91 -0.66 19.41 -13.76
CA LYS A 91 -0.88 18.99 -15.17
C LYS A 91 -1.92 19.88 -15.84
N GLU A 92 -3.00 20.23 -15.14
CA GLU A 92 -4.05 21.12 -15.68
C GLU A 92 -3.53 22.52 -15.94
N ILE A 93 -2.78 23.10 -15.00
CA ILE A 93 -2.14 24.41 -15.18
C ILE A 93 -1.24 24.39 -16.42
N SER A 94 -0.41 23.34 -16.57
CA SER A 94 0.49 23.20 -17.71
C SER A 94 -0.29 23.13 -19.03
N ARG A 95 -1.38 22.37 -19.08
CA ARG A 95 -2.27 22.29 -20.24
C ARG A 95 -2.89 23.64 -20.60
N LEU A 96 -3.44 24.34 -19.59
CA LEU A 96 -4.07 25.65 -19.78
C LEU A 96 -3.05 26.69 -20.27
N ALA A 97 -1.83 26.68 -19.74
CA ALA A 97 -0.77 27.57 -20.20
C ALA A 97 -0.44 27.38 -21.69
N VAL A 98 -0.36 26.13 -22.17
CA VAL A 98 -0.16 25.81 -23.58
C VAL A 98 -1.34 26.29 -24.44
N GLN A 99 -2.58 26.09 -23.98
CA GLN A 99 -3.77 26.56 -24.70
C GLN A 99 -3.81 28.08 -24.81
N ILE A 100 -3.55 28.80 -23.71
CA ILE A 100 -3.48 30.26 -23.69
C ILE A 100 -2.39 30.75 -24.64
N TYR A 101 -1.23 30.13 -24.65
CA TYR A 101 -0.14 30.48 -25.57
C TYR A 101 -0.55 30.29 -27.03
N GLY A 102 -1.16 29.15 -27.36
CA GLY A 102 -1.68 28.87 -28.71
C GLY A 102 -2.72 29.91 -29.15
N MET A 103 -3.69 30.23 -28.29
CA MET A 103 -4.70 31.24 -28.57
C MET A 103 -4.07 32.63 -28.77
N LYS A 104 -3.11 33.03 -27.94
CA LYS A 104 -2.37 34.29 -28.11
C LYS A 104 -1.67 34.35 -29.47
N ARG A 105 -1.05 33.26 -29.91
CA ARG A 105 -0.43 33.19 -31.24
C ARG A 105 -1.45 33.34 -32.37
N ILE A 106 -2.57 32.61 -32.32
CA ILE A 106 -3.63 32.71 -33.33
C ILE A 106 -4.18 34.13 -33.42
N CYS A 107 -4.46 34.77 -32.27
CA CYS A 107 -4.93 36.15 -32.22
C CYS A 107 -3.90 37.14 -32.78
N ALA A 108 -2.61 36.93 -32.50
CA ALA A 108 -1.54 37.78 -33.04
C ALA A 108 -1.43 37.65 -34.58
N THR A 109 -1.50 36.42 -35.11
CA THR A 109 -1.45 36.18 -36.56
C THR A 109 -2.65 36.81 -37.29
N ARG A 110 -3.85 36.75 -36.70
CA ARG A 110 -5.05 37.41 -37.28
C ARG A 110 -4.91 38.94 -37.31
N LYS A 111 -4.42 39.54 -36.22
CA LYS A 111 -4.18 41.00 -36.20
C LYS A 111 -3.13 41.45 -37.23
N GLN A 112 -2.13 40.62 -37.49
CA GLN A 112 -1.13 40.90 -38.52
C GLN A 112 -1.77 40.84 -39.91
N SER A 113 -2.54 39.78 -40.22
CA SER A 113 -3.21 39.65 -41.52
C SER A 113 -4.24 40.74 -41.80
N ASP A 114 -4.93 41.21 -40.76
CA ASP A 114 -5.92 42.30 -40.89
C ASP A 114 -5.24 43.65 -41.15
N ASN A 115 -4.05 43.87 -40.59
CA ASN A 115 -3.25 45.08 -40.84
C ASN A 115 -2.55 45.06 -42.21
N ASP A 116 -2.16 43.89 -42.71
CA ASP A 116 -1.51 43.74 -44.03
C ASP A 116 -2.53 43.83 -45.20
N ALA A 117 -3.83 43.75 -44.90
CA ALA A 117 -4.93 43.82 -45.87
C ALA A 117 -5.62 45.20 -45.95
N ALA A 118 -5.20 46.17 -45.12
CA ALA A 118 -5.71 47.54 -45.06
C ALA A 118 -4.73 48.54 -45.69
#